data_AF-A0A6J4WXG0-F1
#
_entry.id   AF-A0A6J4WXG0-F1
#
_cell.length_a   1.000
_cell.length_b   1.000
_cell.length_c   1.000
_cell.angle_alpha   90.00
_cell.angle_beta   90.00
_cell.angle_gamma   90.00
#
_symmetry.space_group_name_H-M   'P 1'
#
loop_
_entity.id
_entity.type
_entity.pdbx_description
1 polymer ?
#
loop_
_entity_poly.entity_id
_entity_poly.type
_entity_poly.pdbx_seq_one_letter_code
_entity_poly.pdbx_strand_id
1 'polypeptide(L)'
;GMINKLKSAEIIKKHKDANKLLKPLHVFNPYADLLTFTSKSLRARRDHTNNLNLILAIAYLFQYQRKTKTMEYSPAAGGAGGRNIDCINVTLTDIEKANRIANYVLGRSLDELSPSSRKLLMLVQEMSGNACKDKSISAKEYRFSRRQIREYSGWSDFQIRTHIRQLEELEYIFSTVGRRGKEYVYELVYTGGGEDGKPFLIGLTDIEQLKKKAKKAGVVDDA
;
A
#
# COMPACT_ATOMS: atom_id res chain seq x y z
N GLY A 1 34.80 0.60 0.91
CA GLY A 1 36.14 1.01 0.45
C GLY A 1 36.07 2.17 -0.54
N MET A 2 37.21 2.79 -0.85
CA MET A 2 37.35 3.97 -1.73
C MET A 2 36.77 3.75 -3.14
N ILE A 3 36.96 2.56 -3.71
CA ILE A 3 36.42 2.17 -5.03
C ILE A 3 34.88 2.26 -5.06
N ASN A 4 34.19 1.83 -4.00
CA ASN A 4 32.74 1.93 -3.93
C ASN A 4 32.27 3.39 -3.86
N LYS A 5 33.02 4.27 -3.18
CA LYS A 5 32.69 5.71 -3.13
C LYS A 5 32.79 6.35 -4.51
N LEU A 6 33.82 6.03 -5.29
CA LEU A 6 33.97 6.53 -6.66
C LEU A 6 32.83 6.04 -7.57
N LYS A 7 32.50 4.74 -7.51
CA LYS A 7 31.36 4.18 -8.26
C LYS A 7 30.03 4.86 -7.88
N SER A 8 29.77 5.07 -6.58
CA SER A 8 28.58 5.79 -6.12
C SER A 8 28.55 7.23 -6.65
N ALA A 9 29.69 7.93 -6.67
CA ALA A 9 29.76 9.30 -7.16
C ALA A 9 29.44 9.41 -8.66
N GLU A 10 29.91 8.47 -9.48
CA GLU A 10 29.56 8.42 -10.91
C GLU A 10 28.06 8.20 -11.13
N ILE A 11 27.45 7.28 -10.36
CA ILE A 11 26.00 7.02 -10.42
C ILE A 11 25.22 8.28 -10.03
N ILE A 12 25.59 8.94 -8.93
CA ILE A 12 24.97 10.18 -8.46
C ILE A 12 25.07 11.27 -9.52
N LYS A 13 26.24 11.43 -10.16
CA LYS A 13 26.45 12.43 -11.22
C LYS A 13 25.50 12.19 -12.39
N LYS A 14 25.41 10.94 -12.87
CA LYS A 14 24.47 10.56 -13.95
C LYS A 14 23.02 10.91 -13.60
N HIS A 15 22.57 10.60 -12.38
CA HIS A 15 21.21 10.96 -11.94
C HIS A 15 21.00 12.47 -11.83
N LYS A 16 21.99 13.23 -11.34
CA LYS A 16 21.90 14.70 -11.30
C LYS A 16 21.77 15.30 -12.69
N ASP A 17 22.55 14.83 -13.65
CA ASP A 17 22.52 15.34 -15.01
C ASP A 17 21.20 14.97 -15.72
N ALA A 18 20.68 13.76 -15.50
CA ALA A 18 19.35 13.38 -15.97
C ALA A 18 18.23 14.26 -15.37
N ASN A 19 18.28 14.55 -14.08
CA ASN A 19 17.28 15.40 -13.42
C ASN A 19 17.26 16.84 -13.94
N LYS A 20 18.40 17.36 -14.44
CA LYS A 20 18.45 18.71 -15.05
C LYS A 20 17.72 18.78 -16.40
N LEU A 21 17.51 17.66 -17.06
CA LEU A 21 16.78 17.61 -18.34
C LEU A 21 15.26 17.68 -18.15
N LEU A 22 14.77 17.54 -16.93
CA LEU A 22 13.35 17.56 -16.60
C LEU A 22 12.84 19.01 -16.48
N LYS A 23 11.62 19.28 -16.94
CA LYS A 23 10.96 20.57 -16.73
C LYS A 23 10.41 20.62 -15.29
N PRO A 24 10.42 21.80 -14.64
CA PRO A 24 9.87 21.97 -13.29
C PRO A 24 8.33 22.02 -13.33
N LEU A 25 7.70 20.87 -13.60
CA LEU A 25 6.25 20.70 -13.67
C LEU A 25 5.69 20.15 -12.37
N HIS A 26 4.46 20.52 -12.04
CA HIS A 26 3.72 19.89 -10.94
C HIS A 26 3.09 18.57 -11.39
N VAL A 27 2.89 17.65 -10.45
CA VAL A 27 2.20 16.39 -10.71
C VAL A 27 0.92 16.36 -9.90
N PHE A 28 -0.21 16.18 -10.57
CA PHE A 28 -1.51 16.01 -9.97
C PHE A 28 -1.93 14.53 -10.02
N ASN A 29 -2.36 13.96 -8.89
CA ASN A 29 -2.85 12.59 -8.85
C ASN A 29 -4.38 12.55 -8.77
N PRO A 30 -5.10 12.37 -9.90
CA PRO A 30 -6.56 12.32 -9.89
C PRO A 30 -7.11 11.06 -9.21
N TYR A 31 -6.25 10.08 -8.92
CA TYR A 31 -6.63 8.84 -8.25
C TYR A 31 -6.42 8.87 -6.73
N ALA A 32 -5.92 9.98 -6.16
CA ALA A 32 -5.53 10.06 -4.75
C ALA A 32 -6.63 9.57 -3.79
N ASP A 33 -7.87 10.03 -3.97
CA ASP A 33 -9.02 9.66 -3.13
C ASP A 33 -9.51 8.22 -3.34
N LEU A 34 -9.12 7.60 -4.46
CA LEU A 34 -9.53 6.24 -4.83
C LEU A 34 -8.53 5.19 -4.33
N LEU A 35 -7.31 5.61 -4.02
CA LEU A 35 -6.27 4.76 -3.47
C LEU A 35 -6.53 4.53 -1.98
N THR A 36 -6.91 3.31 -1.62
CA THR A 36 -7.16 2.93 -0.23
C THR A 36 -5.90 2.38 0.42
N PHE A 37 -5.67 2.73 1.69
CA PHE A 37 -4.55 2.21 2.50
C PHE A 37 -4.97 1.99 3.95
N THR A 38 -4.26 1.11 4.65
CA THR A 38 -4.43 0.95 6.10
C THR A 38 -3.62 2.02 6.85
N SER A 39 -4.25 2.72 7.79
CA SER A 39 -3.62 3.76 8.61
C SER A 39 -3.38 3.31 10.07
N LYS A 40 -3.45 2.00 10.31
CA LYS A 40 -3.48 1.40 11.65
C LYS A 40 -2.13 1.39 12.35
N SER A 41 -1.02 1.38 11.61
CA SER A 41 0.33 1.47 12.17
C SER A 41 1.10 2.66 11.61
N LEU A 42 2.10 3.12 12.37
CA LEU A 42 3.04 4.15 11.91
C LEU A 42 3.80 3.70 10.65
N ARG A 43 4.15 2.41 10.58
CA ARG A 43 4.78 1.84 9.39
C ARG A 43 3.86 1.93 8.19
N ALA A 44 2.61 1.49 8.31
CA ALA A 44 1.64 1.54 7.23
C ALA A 44 1.40 2.97 6.72
N ARG A 45 1.35 3.97 7.62
CA ARG A 45 1.27 5.39 7.23
C ARG A 45 2.50 5.85 6.47
N ARG A 46 3.70 5.50 6.94
CA ARG A 46 4.97 5.83 6.28
C ARG A 46 5.07 5.19 4.89
N ASP A 47 4.75 3.91 4.81
CA ASP A 47 4.83 3.14 3.56
C ASP A 47 3.78 3.63 2.55
N HIS A 48 2.61 4.08 3.02
CA HIS A 48 1.62 4.78 2.20
C HIS A 48 2.16 6.09 1.61
N THR A 49 2.72 6.97 2.44
CA THR A 49 3.34 8.22 1.98
C THR A 49 4.45 7.94 0.96
N ASN A 50 5.28 6.91 1.22
CA ASN A 50 6.33 6.49 0.29
C ASN A 50 5.75 6.02 -1.05
N ASN A 51 4.67 5.23 -1.04
CA ASN A 51 4.04 4.79 -2.28
C ASN A 51 3.42 5.95 -3.08
N LEU A 52 2.77 6.91 -2.42
CA LEU A 52 2.26 8.11 -3.09
C LEU A 52 3.39 8.93 -3.71
N ASN A 53 4.47 9.16 -2.97
CA ASN A 53 5.64 9.86 -3.49
C ASN A 53 6.28 9.13 -4.66
N LEU A 54 6.29 7.79 -4.63
CA LEU A 54 6.77 6.96 -5.72
C LEU A 54 5.91 7.10 -6.99
N ILE A 55 4.57 7.11 -6.85
CA ILE A 55 3.65 7.37 -7.95
C ILE A 55 3.93 8.74 -8.57
N LEU A 56 4.05 9.78 -7.73
CA LEU A 56 4.32 11.15 -8.20
C LEU A 56 5.69 11.25 -8.89
N ALA A 57 6.72 10.62 -8.34
CA ALA A 57 8.06 10.62 -8.92
C ALA A 57 8.09 9.90 -10.28
N ILE A 58 7.39 8.76 -10.42
CA ILE A 58 7.28 8.04 -11.68
C ILE A 58 6.58 8.89 -12.74
N ALA A 59 5.44 9.50 -12.41
CA ALA A 59 4.75 10.40 -13.32
C ALA A 59 5.63 11.59 -13.73
N TYR A 60 6.36 12.19 -12.78
CA TYR A 60 7.29 13.29 -13.04
C TYR A 60 8.45 12.89 -13.98
N LEU A 61 8.98 11.67 -13.83
CA LEU A 61 10.03 11.16 -14.72
C LEU A 61 9.52 10.95 -16.16
N PHE A 62 8.26 10.55 -16.31
CA PHE A 62 7.62 10.36 -17.61
C PHE A 62 6.96 11.62 -18.18
N GLN A 63 7.26 12.81 -17.64
CA GLN A 63 6.60 14.07 -17.99
C GLN A 63 6.58 14.40 -19.50
N TYR A 64 7.61 14.00 -20.25
CA TYR A 64 7.68 14.24 -21.70
C TYR A 64 6.75 13.35 -22.53
N GLN A 65 6.15 12.33 -21.91
CA GLN A 65 5.19 11.40 -22.51
C GLN A 65 3.75 11.74 -22.09
N ARG A 66 3.54 12.87 -21.40
CA ARG A 66 2.25 13.28 -20.84
C ARG A 66 1.76 14.58 -21.46
N LYS A 67 0.45 14.75 -21.46
CA LYS A 67 -0.17 16.03 -21.81
C LYS A 67 -0.05 16.99 -20.64
N THR A 68 0.57 18.14 -20.88
CA THR A 68 0.60 19.24 -19.90
C THR A 68 -0.76 19.92 -19.85
N LYS A 69 -1.25 20.19 -18.64
CA LYS A 69 -2.47 20.96 -18.36
C LYS A 69 -2.09 22.17 -17.52
N THR A 70 -2.64 23.32 -17.86
CA THR A 70 -2.48 24.54 -17.06
C THR A 70 -3.69 24.64 -16.13
N MET A 71 -3.46 24.67 -14.82
CA MET A 71 -4.50 24.86 -13.81
C MET A 71 -4.37 26.25 -13.19
N GLU A 72 -5.50 26.94 -13.07
CA GLU A 72 -5.58 28.17 -12.27
C GLU A 72 -5.59 27.81 -10.79
N TYR A 73 -4.54 28.20 -10.08
CA TYR A 73 -4.46 28.10 -8.63
C TYR A 73 -4.77 29.46 -8.00
N SER A 74 -5.87 29.53 -7.25
CA SER A 74 -6.20 30.67 -6.40
C SER A 74 -5.98 30.29 -4.93
N PRO A 75 -5.12 30.99 -4.17
CA PRO A 75 -4.92 30.71 -2.75
C PRO A 75 -6.23 30.99 -1.98
N ALA A 76 -6.61 30.08 -1.09
CA ALA A 76 -7.85 30.16 -0.30
C ALA A 76 -7.94 31.34 0.71
N ALA A 77 -6.91 32.20 0.78
CA ALA A 77 -6.86 33.35 1.68
C ALA A 77 -6.48 34.63 0.91
N GLY A 78 -7.50 35.33 0.38
CA GLY A 78 -7.50 36.79 0.10
C GLY A 78 -6.42 37.38 -0.83
N GLY A 79 -5.54 36.58 -1.42
CA GLY A 79 -4.49 37.06 -2.31
C GLY A 79 -5.02 37.24 -3.73
N ALA A 80 -5.19 38.49 -4.16
CA ALA A 80 -5.49 38.83 -5.54
C ALA A 80 -4.35 38.37 -6.45
N GLY A 81 -4.59 37.31 -7.23
CA GLY A 81 -3.68 36.82 -8.26
C GLY A 81 -3.74 35.30 -8.40
N GLY A 82 -4.65 34.82 -9.25
CA GLY A 82 -4.61 33.44 -9.72
C GLY A 82 -3.29 33.20 -10.45
N ARG A 83 -2.55 32.15 -10.06
CA ARG A 83 -1.34 31.72 -10.79
C ARG A 83 -1.68 30.52 -11.64
N ASN A 84 -1.27 30.57 -12.91
CA ASN A 84 -1.29 29.43 -13.80
C ASN A 84 -0.14 28.50 -13.43
N ILE A 85 -0.48 27.26 -13.09
CA ILE A 85 0.48 26.21 -12.76
C ILE A 85 0.39 25.13 -13.83
N ASP A 86 1.52 24.89 -14.51
CA ASP A 86 1.63 23.78 -15.44
C ASP A 86 1.80 22.47 -14.67
N CYS A 87 0.91 21.53 -14.94
CA CYS A 87 0.89 20.24 -14.30
C CYS A 87 0.68 19.10 -15.29
N ILE A 88 1.09 17.91 -14.88
CA ILE A 88 0.78 16.66 -15.56
C ILE A 88 -0.04 15.79 -14.62
N ASN A 89 -0.91 14.97 -15.20
CA ASN A 89 -1.70 14.02 -14.43
C ASN A 89 -0.97 12.68 -14.30
N VAL A 90 -1.06 12.08 -13.12
CA VAL A 90 -0.73 10.67 -12.92
C VAL A 90 -1.69 9.83 -13.75
N THR A 91 -1.16 8.77 -14.37
CA THR A 91 -1.96 7.79 -15.10
C THR A 91 -2.00 6.45 -14.38
N LEU A 92 -2.91 5.56 -14.79
CA LEU A 92 -2.98 4.20 -14.26
C LEU A 92 -1.67 3.42 -14.47
N THR A 93 -0.98 3.68 -15.59
CA THR A 93 0.32 3.05 -15.89
C THR A 93 1.42 3.44 -14.90
N ASP A 94 1.37 4.67 -14.36
CA ASP A 94 2.33 5.13 -13.35
C ASP A 94 2.07 4.45 -12.00
N ILE A 95 0.79 4.32 -11.64
CA ILE A 95 0.35 3.60 -10.42
C ILE A 95 0.73 2.13 -10.50
N GLU A 96 0.57 1.49 -11.66
CA GLU A 96 0.99 0.11 -11.87
C GLU A 96 2.50 -0.06 -11.67
N LYS A 97 3.32 0.80 -12.29
CA LYS A 97 4.78 0.78 -12.12
C LYS A 97 5.17 1.02 -10.67
N ALA A 98 4.52 1.96 -9.99
CA ALA A 98 4.75 2.25 -8.57
C ALA A 98 4.43 1.05 -7.69
N ASN A 99 3.25 0.44 -7.87
CA ASN A 99 2.83 -0.74 -7.12
C ASN A 99 3.81 -1.90 -7.29
N ARG A 100 4.33 -2.13 -8.50
CA ARG A 100 5.36 -3.16 -8.74
C ARG A 100 6.61 -2.88 -7.90
N ILE A 101 7.14 -1.66 -7.95
CA ILE A 101 8.34 -1.29 -7.18
C ILE A 101 8.07 -1.33 -5.66
N ALA A 102 6.92 -0.82 -5.22
CA ALA A 102 6.53 -0.80 -3.82
C ALA A 102 6.39 -2.22 -3.25
N ASN A 103 5.84 -3.17 -4.02
CA ASN A 103 5.80 -4.56 -3.64
C ASN A 103 7.21 -5.10 -3.36
N TYR A 104 8.19 -4.84 -4.24
CA TYR A 104 9.56 -5.32 -4.04
C TYR A 104 10.34 -4.62 -2.93
N VAL A 105 10.15 -3.30 -2.76
CA VAL A 105 10.99 -2.49 -1.86
C VAL A 105 10.38 -2.32 -0.47
N LEU A 106 9.05 -2.21 -0.37
CA LEU A 106 8.31 -1.97 0.87
C LEU A 106 7.54 -3.21 1.34
N GLY A 107 7.27 -4.15 0.44
CA GLY A 107 6.51 -5.35 0.72
C GLY A 107 7.26 -6.35 1.61
N ARG A 108 6.49 -7.32 2.12
CA ARG A 108 6.99 -8.45 2.89
C ARG A 108 6.82 -9.72 2.08
N SER A 109 7.69 -10.70 2.25
CA SER A 109 7.47 -12.04 1.70
C SER A 109 6.78 -12.93 2.74
N LEU A 110 5.92 -13.85 2.28
CA LEU A 110 5.42 -14.92 3.14
C LEU A 110 6.55 -15.82 3.65
N ASP A 111 7.73 -15.82 3.03
CA ASP A 111 8.93 -16.55 3.46
C ASP A 111 9.54 -16.01 4.77
N GLU A 112 9.14 -14.82 5.20
CA GLU A 112 9.49 -14.29 6.53
C GLU A 112 8.69 -14.98 7.67
N LEU A 113 7.59 -15.67 7.34
CA LEU A 113 6.81 -16.45 8.30
C LEU A 113 7.40 -17.85 8.47
N SER A 114 7.38 -18.35 9.71
CA SER A 114 7.59 -19.79 9.93
C SER A 114 6.50 -20.59 9.21
N PRO A 115 6.76 -21.85 8.79
CA PRO A 115 5.77 -22.69 8.12
C PRO A 115 4.44 -22.80 8.88
N SER A 116 4.51 -22.90 10.22
CA SER A 116 3.33 -22.94 11.08
C SER A 116 2.59 -21.60 11.13
N SER A 117 3.30 -20.47 11.21
CA SER A 117 2.64 -19.15 11.17
C SER A 117 2.00 -18.88 9.80
N ARG A 118 2.62 -19.32 8.70
CA ARG A 118 2.00 -19.26 7.37
C ARG A 118 0.73 -20.08 7.31
N LYS A 119 0.75 -21.32 7.82
CA LYS A 119 -0.45 -22.17 7.88
C LYS A 119 -1.56 -21.53 8.73
N LEU A 120 -1.19 -20.90 9.86
CA LEU A 120 -2.15 -20.16 10.67
C LEU A 120 -2.77 -18.99 9.91
N LEU A 121 -1.98 -18.22 9.16
CA LEU A 121 -2.48 -17.11 8.35
C LEU A 121 -3.52 -17.58 7.32
N MET A 122 -3.24 -18.68 6.63
CA MET A 122 -4.18 -19.27 5.66
C MET A 122 -5.49 -19.71 6.33
N LEU A 123 -5.40 -20.37 7.48
CA LEU A 123 -6.59 -20.78 8.25
C LEU A 123 -7.42 -19.58 8.71
N VAL A 124 -6.77 -18.51 9.19
CA VAL A 124 -7.45 -17.27 9.60
C VAL A 124 -8.11 -16.58 8.41
N GLN A 125 -7.45 -16.59 7.24
CA GLN A 125 -8.00 -16.05 6.00
C GLN A 125 -9.24 -16.82 5.56
N GLU A 126 -9.17 -18.15 5.57
CA GLU A 126 -10.30 -19.02 5.23
C GLU A 126 -11.47 -18.82 6.19
N MET A 127 -11.21 -18.87 7.51
CA MET A 127 -12.19 -18.62 8.56
C MET A 127 -12.88 -17.25 8.37
N SER A 128 -12.09 -16.20 8.13
CA SER A 128 -12.60 -14.85 7.94
C SER A 128 -13.43 -14.75 6.65
N GLY A 129 -12.97 -15.37 5.57
CA GLY A 129 -13.67 -15.40 4.29
C GLY A 129 -15.04 -16.09 4.39
N ASN A 130 -15.10 -17.24 5.07
CA ASN A 130 -16.35 -17.96 5.29
C ASN A 130 -17.31 -17.14 6.17
N ALA A 131 -16.83 -16.60 7.29
CA ALA A 131 -17.65 -15.79 8.18
C ALA A 131 -18.16 -14.49 7.52
N CYS A 132 -17.39 -13.88 6.62
CA CYS A 132 -17.82 -12.70 5.87
C CYS A 132 -18.92 -13.03 4.86
N LYS A 133 -18.82 -14.19 4.18
CA LYS A 133 -19.87 -14.69 3.27
C LYS A 133 -21.17 -14.96 4.02
N ASP A 134 -21.08 -15.68 5.14
CA ASP A 134 -22.25 -16.04 5.94
C ASP A 134 -22.98 -14.82 6.52
N LYS A 135 -22.22 -13.80 6.94
CA LYS A 135 -22.76 -12.58 7.55
C LYS A 135 -23.02 -11.44 6.57
N SER A 136 -22.66 -11.60 5.30
CA SER A 136 -22.72 -10.54 4.28
C SER A 136 -22.05 -9.23 4.71
N ILE A 137 -20.92 -9.32 5.40
CA ILE A 137 -20.12 -8.17 5.87
C ILE A 137 -18.79 -8.08 5.13
N SER A 138 -18.17 -6.90 5.16
CA SER A 138 -16.85 -6.69 4.59
C SER A 138 -15.76 -7.40 5.41
N ALA A 139 -14.71 -7.89 4.74
CA ALA A 139 -13.52 -8.47 5.40
C ALA A 139 -12.88 -7.50 6.41
N LYS A 140 -12.98 -6.19 6.17
CA LYS A 140 -12.48 -5.13 7.08
C LYS A 140 -13.33 -4.94 8.33
N GLU A 141 -14.57 -5.44 8.34
CA GLU A 141 -15.51 -5.31 9.46
C GLU A 141 -15.51 -6.57 10.34
N TYR A 142 -15.08 -7.71 9.78
CA TYR A 142 -14.98 -8.93 10.55
C TYR A 142 -13.90 -8.83 11.63
N ARG A 143 -14.27 -9.30 12.82
CA ARG A 143 -13.42 -9.34 14.00
C ARG A 143 -13.47 -10.75 14.57
N PHE A 144 -12.32 -11.25 15.01
CA PHE A 144 -12.21 -12.61 15.55
C PHE A 144 -11.33 -12.67 16.79
N SER A 145 -11.55 -13.67 17.65
CA SER A 145 -10.73 -13.92 18.84
C SER A 145 -9.88 -15.18 18.72
N ARG A 146 -8.90 -15.35 19.62
CA ARG A 146 -8.09 -16.58 19.67
C ARG A 146 -8.94 -17.83 19.88
N ARG A 147 -10.04 -17.69 20.61
CA ARG A 147 -10.99 -18.80 20.85
C ARG A 147 -11.61 -19.26 19.53
N GLN A 148 -12.08 -18.33 18.69
CA GLN A 148 -12.67 -18.68 17.40
C GLN A 148 -11.64 -19.35 16.47
N ILE A 149 -10.40 -18.87 16.48
CA ILE A 149 -9.31 -19.51 15.72
C ILE A 149 -9.07 -20.94 16.22
N ARG A 150 -9.09 -21.18 17.54
CA ARG A 150 -8.97 -22.53 18.13
C ARG A 150 -10.09 -23.45 17.67
N GLU A 151 -11.33 -22.98 17.78
CA GLU A 151 -12.53 -23.75 17.40
C GLU A 151 -12.51 -24.11 15.92
N TYR A 152 -12.04 -23.19 15.06
CA TYR A 152 -11.94 -23.42 13.62
C TYR A 152 -10.77 -24.32 13.22
N SER A 153 -9.58 -24.09 13.77
CA SER A 153 -8.34 -24.78 13.36
C SER A 153 -8.06 -26.09 14.10
N GLY A 154 -8.68 -26.29 15.27
CA GLY A 154 -8.34 -27.38 16.19
C GLY A 154 -6.99 -27.23 16.90
N TRP A 155 -6.30 -26.08 16.77
CA TRP A 155 -4.98 -25.89 17.38
C TRP A 155 -5.09 -25.60 18.88
N SER A 156 -4.03 -25.96 19.60
CA SER A 156 -3.90 -25.61 21.03
C SER A 156 -3.75 -24.09 21.23
N ASP A 157 -4.13 -23.59 22.41
CA ASP A 157 -3.96 -22.17 22.75
C ASP A 157 -2.49 -21.74 22.67
N PHE A 158 -1.58 -22.64 23.06
CA PHE A 158 -0.14 -22.39 22.99
C PHE A 158 0.33 -22.14 21.55
N GLN A 159 -0.06 -23.01 20.60
CA GLN A 159 0.30 -22.83 19.18
C GLN A 159 -0.23 -21.51 18.64
N ILE A 160 -1.50 -21.20 18.90
CA ILE A 160 -2.12 -19.97 18.41
C ILE A 160 -1.44 -18.74 19.02
N ARG A 161 -1.17 -18.73 20.34
CA ARG A 161 -0.50 -17.60 20.99
C ARG A 161 0.89 -17.34 20.41
N THR A 162 1.64 -18.39 20.12
CA THR A 162 2.99 -18.28 19.54
C THR A 162 2.93 -17.71 18.12
N HIS A 163 2.06 -18.24 17.27
CA HIS A 163 2.04 -17.88 15.85
C HIS A 163 1.28 -16.57 15.57
N ILE A 164 0.22 -16.24 16.33
CA ILE A 164 -0.47 -14.95 16.25
C ILE A 164 0.48 -13.79 16.49
N ARG A 165 1.41 -13.94 17.44
CA ARG A 165 2.39 -12.88 17.73
C ARG A 165 3.24 -12.57 16.50
N GLN A 166 3.71 -13.61 15.79
CA GLN A 166 4.45 -13.41 14.55
C GLN A 166 3.58 -12.76 13.46
N LEU A 167 2.29 -13.12 13.36
CA LEU A 167 1.37 -12.47 12.42
C LEU A 167 1.13 -10.98 12.75
N GLU A 168 1.11 -10.63 14.03
CA GLU A 168 0.95 -9.25 14.51
C GLU A 168 2.23 -8.41 14.29
N GLU A 169 3.41 -8.95 14.61
CA GLU A 169 4.72 -8.33 14.29
C GLU A 169 4.92 -8.18 12.76
N LEU A 170 4.41 -9.18 12.03
CA LEU A 170 4.04 -9.27 10.62
C LEU A 170 3.21 -8.12 10.04
N GLU A 171 2.37 -7.51 10.87
CA GLU A 171 1.22 -6.68 10.49
C GLU A 171 0.22 -7.37 9.53
N TYR A 172 0.20 -8.71 9.50
CA TYR A 172 -0.82 -9.47 8.79
C TYR A 172 -2.19 -9.38 9.47
N ILE A 173 -2.18 -9.19 10.79
CA ILE A 173 -3.35 -8.95 11.64
C ILE A 173 -3.10 -7.77 12.57
N PHE A 174 -4.16 -7.12 13.05
CA PHE A 174 -4.09 -6.13 14.13
C PHE A 174 -4.99 -6.49 15.31
N SER A 175 -4.49 -6.31 16.52
CA SER A 175 -5.30 -6.32 17.74
C SER A 175 -6.11 -5.02 17.86
N THR A 176 -7.44 -5.13 17.79
CA THR A 176 -8.37 -4.00 17.93
C THR A 176 -8.67 -3.70 19.41
N VAL A 177 -8.73 -4.75 20.23
CA VAL A 177 -8.99 -4.66 21.68
C VAL A 177 -8.09 -5.67 22.38
N GLY A 178 -7.40 -5.24 23.44
CA GLY A 178 -6.58 -6.12 24.27
C GLY A 178 -5.96 -5.37 25.45
N ARG A 179 -6.49 -5.59 26.66
CA ARG A 179 -5.87 -5.18 27.94
C ARG A 179 -6.07 -6.31 28.93
N ARG A 180 -5.27 -6.33 30.02
CA ARG A 180 -5.50 -7.28 31.14
C ARG A 180 -6.98 -7.24 31.55
N GLY A 181 -7.65 -8.39 31.53
CA GLY A 181 -9.08 -8.54 31.86
C GLY A 181 -10.06 -8.39 30.69
N LYS A 182 -9.62 -8.06 29.47
CA LYS A 182 -10.48 -8.04 28.26
C LYS A 182 -10.02 -9.08 27.24
N GLU A 183 -10.96 -9.67 26.52
CA GLU A 183 -10.66 -10.60 25.43
C GLU A 183 -9.89 -9.89 24.31
N TYR A 184 -8.88 -10.56 23.77
CA TYR A 184 -8.14 -10.05 22.62
C TYR A 184 -8.94 -10.28 21.35
N VAL A 185 -9.22 -9.19 20.63
CA VAL A 185 -9.98 -9.17 19.38
C VAL A 185 -9.06 -8.72 18.26
N TYR A 186 -9.01 -9.49 17.19
CA TYR A 186 -8.14 -9.30 16.04
C TYR A 186 -8.94 -9.00 14.78
N GLU A 187 -8.26 -8.39 13.82
CA GLU A 187 -8.74 -8.14 12.47
C GLU A 187 -7.67 -8.58 11.46
N LEU A 188 -8.10 -9.20 10.36
CA LEU A 188 -7.24 -9.59 9.26
C LEU A 188 -7.05 -8.43 8.29
N VAL A 189 -5.79 -8.09 7.99
CA VAL A 189 -5.46 -7.05 7.00
C VAL A 189 -4.84 -7.65 5.74
N TYR A 190 -4.31 -8.87 5.84
CA TYR A 190 -3.85 -9.63 4.69
C TYR A 190 -4.98 -9.87 3.68
N THR A 191 -4.76 -9.46 2.43
CA THR A 191 -5.74 -9.53 1.33
C THR A 191 -5.45 -10.61 0.29
N GLY A 192 -4.48 -11.51 0.52
CA GLY A 192 -4.14 -12.59 -0.40
C GLY A 192 -3.05 -12.23 -1.42
N GLY A 193 -1.79 -12.12 -1.00
CA GLY A 193 -0.65 -11.81 -1.86
C GLY A 193 0.62 -12.54 -1.42
N GLY A 194 1.57 -12.71 -2.34
CA GLY A 194 2.86 -13.36 -2.04
C GLY A 194 2.80 -14.88 -1.89
N GLU A 195 1.72 -15.53 -2.32
CA GLU A 195 1.62 -17.00 -2.41
C GLU A 195 2.69 -17.59 -3.37
N ASP A 196 3.13 -16.81 -4.36
CA ASP A 196 4.22 -17.13 -5.28
C ASP A 196 5.61 -16.84 -4.68
N GLY A 197 5.69 -16.53 -3.38
CA GLY A 197 6.93 -16.18 -2.67
C GLY A 197 7.42 -14.76 -2.94
N LYS A 198 6.75 -13.99 -3.80
CA LYS A 198 7.17 -12.63 -4.10
C LYS A 198 6.78 -11.65 -2.98
N PRO A 199 7.61 -10.64 -2.72
CA PRO A 199 7.25 -9.56 -1.81
C PRO A 199 5.97 -8.84 -2.25
N PHE A 200 5.12 -8.52 -1.30
CA PHE A 200 3.89 -7.76 -1.54
C PHE A 200 3.62 -6.77 -0.41
N LEU A 201 3.09 -5.61 -0.76
CA LEU A 201 2.71 -4.59 0.20
C LEU A 201 1.22 -4.71 0.52
N ILE A 202 0.93 -4.94 1.80
CA ILE A 202 -0.44 -5.09 2.30
C ILE A 202 -1.21 -3.79 2.11
N GLY A 203 -2.43 -3.91 1.59
CA GLY A 203 -3.34 -2.77 1.46
C GLY A 203 -3.11 -1.90 0.22
N LEU A 204 -2.25 -2.31 -0.71
CA LEU A 204 -2.23 -1.70 -2.04
C LEU A 204 -3.58 -1.91 -2.75
N THR A 205 -4.02 -0.87 -3.45
CA THR A 205 -5.25 -0.96 -4.25
C THR A 205 -4.94 -1.71 -5.54
N ASP A 206 -5.71 -2.76 -5.82
CA ASP A 206 -5.64 -3.49 -7.07
C ASP A 206 -5.98 -2.58 -8.26
N ILE A 207 -5.24 -2.72 -9.35
CA ILE A 207 -5.34 -1.83 -10.52
C ILE A 207 -6.69 -2.00 -11.21
N GLU A 208 -7.21 -3.22 -11.31
CA GLU A 208 -8.51 -3.48 -11.93
C GLU A 208 -9.66 -2.93 -11.07
N GLN A 209 -9.56 -3.04 -9.75
CA GLN A 209 -10.48 -2.37 -8.83
C GLN A 209 -10.39 -0.84 -8.94
N LEU A 210 -9.17 -0.29 -9.06
CA LEU A 210 -8.95 1.15 -9.20
C LEU A 210 -9.57 1.67 -10.51
N LYS A 211 -9.38 0.97 -11.63
CA LYS A 211 -10.03 1.28 -12.93
C LYS A 211 -11.55 1.36 -12.79
N LYS A 212 -12.16 0.38 -12.12
CA LYS A 212 -13.61 0.37 -11.88
C LYS A 212 -14.07 1.55 -11.03
N LYS A 213 -13.32 1.90 -9.97
CA LYS A 213 -13.61 3.07 -9.13
C LYS A 213 -13.44 4.38 -9.89
N ALA A 214 -12.38 4.52 -10.68
CA ALA A 214 -12.10 5.69 -11.50
C ALA A 214 -13.22 5.95 -12.50
N LYS A 215 -13.68 4.90 -13.20
CA LYS A 215 -14.82 4.99 -14.14
C LYS A 215 -16.10 5.46 -13.44
N LYS A 216 -16.36 5.00 -12.21
CA LYS A 216 -17.52 5.46 -11.41
C LYS A 216 -17.38 6.90 -10.94
N ALA A 217 -16.16 7.34 -10.63
CA ALA A 217 -15.86 8.70 -10.18
C ALA A 217 -15.69 9.70 -11.33
N GLY A 218 -15.79 9.26 -12.60
CA GLY A 218 -15.61 10.12 -13.78
C GLY A 218 -14.15 10.52 -14.04
N VAL A 219 -13.18 9.85 -13.43
CA VAL A 219 -11.76 10.11 -13.66
C VAL A 219 -11.35 9.51 -15.00
N VAL A 220 -10.85 10.33 -15.90
CA VAL A 220 -10.35 9.94 -17.23
C VAL A 220 -8.84 9.75 -17.16
N ASP A 221 -8.36 8.61 -17.68
CA ASP A 221 -6.93 8.33 -17.77
C ASP A 221 -6.33 9.08 -18.97
N ASP A 222 -5.33 9.93 -18.71
CA ASP A 222 -4.66 10.75 -19.74
C ASP A 222 -3.47 10.00 -20.40
N ALA A 223 -3.48 8.66 -20.36
CA ALA A 223 -2.39 7.79 -20.84
C ALA A 223 -2.20 7.84 -22.36
#